data_AF-A0A1B9ABI6-F1
#
_entry.id   AF-A0A1B9ABI6-F1
#
_cell.length_a   1.000
_cell.length_b   1.000
_cell.length_c   1.000
_cell.angle_alpha   90.00
_cell.angle_beta   90.00
_cell.angle_gamma   90.00
#
_symmetry.space_group_name_H-M   'P 1'
#
loop_
_entity.id
_entity.type
_entity.pdbx_description
1 polymer ?
#
loop_
_entity_poly.entity_id
_entity_poly.type
_entity_poly.pdbx_seq_one_letter_code
_entity_poly.pdbx_strand_id
1 'polypeptide(L)'
;MSWEGFKNILLVSLILISGLLTWSYWFYQPTYNETENTNYVQEKIFSNLEPDEVVKPTKMIYHKGNLSYGTYSEEMITQAINSIKKWNMFNFQDQSSKYKNTAAINKFSEKDGFIELIFNDIVPLSFYKNYLKIEDNELPNVKFDRVIIHTDNDSIYFVSSEKKTVIEASVDKSLIEDFTKEYARVENLKPYTKLKLSETNSILVPSGEIKVSKYDFLTKATDVKSFKEALFIRPSTVKQEGDIYTDGLSIMKKNPKTSMIEYKNLVVGAKDEKKLETHILQSSIEFINIHAGWDTRHRYASLDEFSREVAFRLYIDGLPVFNEEGMTEIHLEYGTQNVKRYERSYFNLVDEPLDQSAVTLPSANEALKSFKNGMGKQYDANKLTDMTVGYKLIYDDNSGTTLLELKPVWYYQYGGSWMEIPEKDLGGLMDGLE
;
A
#
# COMPACT_ATOMS: atom_id res chain seq x y z
N MET A 1 37.11 63.95 -44.66
CA MET A 1 35.99 63.11 -44.15
C MET A 1 35.22 63.96 -43.16
N SER A 2 33.95 64.28 -43.44
CA SER A 2 33.14 65.17 -42.59
C SER A 2 32.85 64.50 -41.25
N TRP A 3 32.87 65.27 -40.16
CA TRP A 3 32.57 64.82 -38.79
C TRP A 3 31.20 64.12 -38.69
N GLU A 4 30.27 64.50 -39.57
CA GLU A 4 28.95 63.89 -39.72
C GLU A 4 29.02 62.46 -40.29
N GLY A 5 29.94 62.18 -41.21
CA GLY A 5 30.17 60.84 -41.74
C GLY A 5 30.66 59.86 -40.68
N PHE A 6 31.54 60.31 -39.79
CA PHE A 6 32.01 59.51 -38.66
C PHE A 6 30.88 59.21 -37.66
N LYS A 7 30.02 60.19 -37.35
CA LYS A 7 28.85 59.99 -36.49
C LYS A 7 27.87 58.98 -37.06
N ASN A 8 27.59 59.04 -38.37
CA ASN A 8 26.68 58.10 -39.02
C ASN A 8 27.26 56.68 -39.06
N ILE A 9 28.56 56.52 -39.31
CA ILE A 9 29.22 55.22 -39.27
C ILE A 9 29.18 54.63 -37.86
N LEU A 10 29.45 55.45 -36.83
CA LEU A 10 29.39 55.02 -35.43
C LEU A 10 27.96 54.58 -35.05
N LEU A 11 26.95 55.36 -35.44
CA LEU A 11 25.55 55.07 -35.13
C LEU A 11 25.10 53.77 -35.77
N VAL A 12 25.39 53.58 -37.07
CA VAL A 12 25.04 52.35 -37.80
C VAL A 12 25.76 51.14 -37.21
N SER A 13 27.03 51.30 -36.82
CA SER A 13 27.78 50.22 -36.17
C SER A 13 27.18 49.85 -34.81
N LEU A 14 26.71 50.82 -34.02
CA LEU A 14 26.03 50.55 -32.75
C LEU A 14 24.71 49.81 -32.95
N ILE A 15 23.93 50.18 -33.97
CA ILE A 15 22.66 49.53 -34.30
C ILE A 15 22.90 48.07 -34.69
N LEU A 16 23.93 47.81 -35.52
CA LEU A 16 24.29 46.45 -35.92
C LEU A 16 24.78 45.60 -34.73
N ILE A 17 25.60 46.16 -33.85
CA ILE A 17 26.08 45.47 -32.64
C ILE A 17 24.91 45.17 -31.69
N SER A 18 23.98 46.12 -31.52
CA SER A 18 22.77 45.89 -30.72
C SER A 18 21.92 44.77 -31.31
N GLY A 19 21.72 44.76 -32.63
CA GLY A 19 20.97 43.69 -33.31
C GLY A 19 21.63 42.32 -33.14
N LEU A 20 22.96 42.24 -33.27
CA LEU A 20 23.72 41.01 -33.05
C LEU A 20 23.66 40.52 -31.60
N LEU A 21 23.73 41.44 -30.63
CA LEU A 21 23.58 41.09 -29.22
C LEU A 21 22.16 40.59 -28.92
N THR A 22 21.13 41.27 -29.43
CA THR A 22 19.73 40.83 -29.26
C THR A 22 19.48 39.47 -29.91
N TRP A 23 20.04 39.23 -31.10
CA TRP A 23 19.97 37.92 -31.75
C TRP A 23 20.73 36.84 -30.97
N SER A 24 21.90 37.18 -30.43
CA SER A 24 22.67 36.31 -29.53
C SER A 24 21.85 35.93 -28.29
N TYR A 25 21.11 36.85 -27.67
CA TYR A 25 20.26 36.54 -26.51
C TYR A 25 19.06 35.66 -26.87
N TRP A 26 18.49 35.80 -28.07
CA TRP A 26 17.38 34.94 -28.53
C TRP A 26 17.82 33.51 -28.83
N PHE A 27 19.07 33.31 -29.25
CA PHE A 27 19.65 31.98 -29.51
C PHE A 27 20.52 31.45 -28.36
N TYR A 28 20.71 32.22 -27.30
CA TYR A 28 21.39 31.76 -26.08
C TYR A 28 20.43 30.88 -25.28
N GLN A 29 20.38 29.60 -25.62
CA GLN A 29 19.95 28.60 -24.65
C GLN A 29 21.06 28.52 -23.60
N PRO A 30 20.84 28.92 -22.34
CA PRO A 30 21.78 28.54 -21.31
C PRO A 30 21.78 27.01 -21.33
N THR A 31 22.90 26.41 -21.74
CA THR A 31 23.25 25.12 -21.17
C THR A 31 23.36 25.40 -19.69
N TYR A 32 22.28 25.12 -18.95
CA TYR A 32 22.42 24.67 -17.59
C TYR A 32 23.42 23.53 -17.73
N ASN A 33 24.69 23.82 -17.43
CA ASN A 33 25.56 22.78 -16.94
C ASN A 33 24.75 22.24 -15.79
N GLU A 34 24.11 21.08 -15.99
CA GLU A 34 23.64 20.25 -14.92
C GLU A 34 24.76 20.33 -13.91
N THR A 35 24.51 21.01 -12.79
CA THR A 35 25.39 20.98 -11.62
C THR A 35 25.81 19.55 -11.52
N GLU A 36 27.12 19.29 -11.68
CA GLU A 36 27.72 17.98 -11.83
C GLU A 36 26.77 16.96 -11.20
N ASN A 37 26.13 16.14 -12.04
CA ASN A 37 25.42 14.96 -11.58
C ASN A 37 26.50 14.10 -10.92
N THR A 38 26.83 14.44 -9.67
CA THR A 38 27.39 13.54 -8.70
C THR A 38 26.30 12.51 -8.57
N ASN A 39 26.39 11.49 -9.42
CA ASN A 39 25.81 10.19 -9.19
C ASN A 39 26.42 9.70 -7.88
N TYR A 40 25.95 10.26 -6.75
CA TYR A 40 26.04 9.61 -5.48
C TYR A 40 25.24 8.33 -5.69
N VAL A 41 25.97 7.23 -5.86
CA VAL A 41 25.37 5.91 -5.90
C VAL A 41 24.68 5.75 -4.56
N GLN A 42 23.37 5.97 -4.56
CA GLN A 42 22.51 5.80 -3.41
C GLN A 42 22.71 4.35 -2.95
N GLU A 43 23.17 4.16 -1.72
CA GLU A 43 23.52 2.83 -1.23
C GLU A 43 22.24 1.99 -1.23
N LYS A 44 22.23 0.93 -2.05
CA LYS A 44 21.08 0.04 -2.15
C LYS A 44 21.06 -0.88 -0.93
N ILE A 45 20.22 -0.54 0.04
CA ILE A 45 20.08 -1.28 1.31
C ILE A 45 19.36 -2.62 1.07
N PHE A 46 18.26 -2.58 0.32
CA PHE A 46 17.40 -3.71 0.02
C PHE A 46 17.05 -3.81 -1.47
N SER A 47 16.29 -4.83 -1.84
CA SER A 47 15.81 -5.06 -3.21
C SER A 47 14.78 -4.02 -3.64
N ASN A 48 14.69 -3.81 -4.95
CA ASN A 48 13.58 -3.04 -5.52
C ASN A 48 12.44 -4.03 -5.78
N LEU A 49 11.21 -3.57 -5.63
CA LEU A 49 10.02 -4.31 -6.02
C LEU A 49 9.30 -3.54 -7.12
N GLU A 50 8.73 -4.29 -8.06
CA GLU A 50 7.80 -3.71 -9.03
C GLU A 50 6.50 -3.30 -8.31
N PRO A 51 5.83 -2.21 -8.75
CA PRO A 51 4.68 -1.70 -8.02
C PRO A 51 3.51 -2.69 -7.89
N ASP A 52 3.35 -3.57 -8.87
CA ASP A 52 2.33 -4.63 -8.89
C ASP A 52 2.72 -5.89 -8.08
N GLU A 53 3.94 -5.96 -7.53
CA GLU A 53 4.34 -6.94 -6.50
C GLU A 53 3.92 -6.46 -5.10
N VAL A 54 3.94 -5.15 -4.88
CA VAL A 54 3.58 -4.50 -3.61
C VAL A 54 2.07 -4.27 -3.50
N VAL A 55 1.43 -3.84 -4.59
CA VAL A 55 -0.01 -3.61 -4.67
C VAL A 55 -0.66 -4.86 -5.26
N LYS A 56 -1.07 -5.78 -4.38
CA LYS A 56 -1.74 -7.04 -4.74
C LYS A 56 -2.88 -7.36 -3.78
N PRO A 57 -3.86 -8.20 -4.20
CA PRO A 57 -4.93 -8.63 -3.31
C PRO A 57 -4.39 -9.37 -2.07
N THR A 58 -5.13 -9.30 -0.97
CA THR A 58 -4.81 -9.98 0.30
C THR A 58 -5.70 -11.19 0.55
N LYS A 59 -6.86 -11.26 -0.10
CA LYS A 59 -7.85 -12.31 0.10
C LYS A 59 -8.50 -12.67 -1.23
N MET A 60 -8.78 -13.95 -1.42
CA MET A 60 -9.58 -14.44 -2.54
C MET A 60 -10.78 -15.22 -2.02
N ILE A 61 -11.97 -14.92 -2.54
CA ILE A 61 -13.24 -15.56 -2.20
C ILE A 61 -13.88 -16.10 -3.47
N TYR A 62 -14.44 -17.31 -3.43
CA TYR A 62 -15.24 -17.93 -4.45
C TYR A 62 -16.64 -18.22 -3.90
N HIS A 63 -17.65 -17.72 -4.59
CA HIS A 63 -19.07 -17.92 -4.30
C HIS A 63 -19.62 -19.09 -5.12
N LYS A 64 -20.08 -20.13 -4.44
CA LYS A 64 -20.67 -21.32 -5.05
C LYS A 64 -22.00 -21.67 -4.37
N GLY A 65 -23.09 -21.55 -5.12
CA GLY A 65 -24.45 -21.59 -4.61
C GLY A 65 -24.68 -20.48 -3.58
N ASN A 66 -25.06 -20.89 -2.36
CA ASN A 66 -25.26 -19.97 -1.22
C ASN A 66 -24.07 -19.95 -0.24
N LEU A 67 -22.95 -20.58 -0.60
CA LEU A 67 -21.76 -20.70 0.24
C LEU A 67 -20.62 -19.90 -0.36
N SER A 68 -19.75 -19.40 0.51
CA SER A 68 -18.51 -18.72 0.13
C SER A 68 -17.33 -19.52 0.63
N TYR A 69 -16.28 -19.61 -0.18
CA TYR A 69 -15.04 -20.30 0.15
C TYR A 69 -13.89 -19.35 -0.14
N GLY A 70 -12.84 -19.34 0.66
CA GLY A 70 -11.77 -18.38 0.47
C GLY A 70 -10.43 -18.81 1.03
N THR A 71 -9.44 -17.97 0.77
CA THR A 71 -8.05 -18.20 1.16
C THR A 71 -7.32 -16.89 1.43
N TYR A 72 -6.33 -16.96 2.31
CA TYR A 72 -5.30 -15.95 2.51
C TYR A 72 -3.94 -16.41 1.95
N SER A 73 -3.87 -17.57 1.27
CA SER A 73 -2.62 -18.11 0.74
C SER A 73 -1.95 -17.11 -0.20
N GLU A 74 -0.81 -16.57 0.22
CA GLU A 74 -0.04 -15.61 -0.57
C GLU A 74 0.35 -16.20 -1.92
N GLU A 75 0.78 -17.46 -1.95
CA GLU A 75 1.17 -18.13 -3.17
C GLU A 75 0.01 -18.19 -4.17
N MET A 76 -1.14 -18.70 -3.74
CA MET A 76 -2.32 -18.87 -4.60
C MET A 76 -2.83 -17.52 -5.12
N ILE A 77 -2.90 -16.50 -4.25
CA ILE A 77 -3.37 -15.16 -4.61
C ILE A 77 -2.39 -14.47 -5.57
N THR A 78 -1.08 -14.60 -5.32
CA THR A 78 -0.04 -14.03 -6.18
C THR A 78 -0.06 -14.68 -7.56
N GLN A 79 -0.22 -16.01 -7.63
CA GLN A 79 -0.38 -16.71 -8.91
C GLN A 79 -1.66 -16.28 -9.64
N ALA A 80 -2.79 -16.14 -8.93
CA ALA A 80 -4.05 -15.72 -9.51
C ALA A 80 -3.96 -14.32 -10.14
N ILE A 81 -3.46 -13.32 -9.40
CA ILE A 81 -3.32 -11.95 -9.94
C ILE A 81 -2.30 -11.90 -11.09
N ASN A 82 -1.21 -12.67 -11.02
CA ASN A 82 -0.22 -12.75 -12.09
C ASN A 82 -0.76 -13.43 -13.36
N SER A 83 -1.75 -14.31 -13.23
CA SER A 83 -2.49 -14.85 -14.38
C SER A 83 -3.32 -13.74 -15.04
N ILE A 84 -4.07 -12.97 -14.25
CA ILE A 84 -4.95 -11.88 -14.73
C ILE A 84 -4.14 -10.79 -15.44
N LYS A 85 -2.96 -10.43 -14.95
CA LYS A 85 -2.07 -9.44 -15.59
C LYS A 85 -1.72 -9.78 -17.05
N LYS A 86 -1.80 -11.05 -17.44
CA LYS A 86 -1.49 -11.51 -18.79
C LYS A 86 -2.66 -11.36 -19.76
N TRP A 87 -3.87 -11.14 -19.26
CA TRP A 87 -5.10 -11.07 -20.06
C TRP A 87 -5.18 -9.75 -20.81
N ASN A 88 -5.62 -9.81 -22.07
CA ASN A 88 -5.96 -8.62 -22.82
C ASN A 88 -7.37 -8.20 -22.42
N MET A 89 -7.50 -6.96 -21.93
CA MET A 89 -8.76 -6.37 -21.48
C MET A 89 -9.13 -5.21 -22.40
N PHE A 90 -10.39 -5.16 -22.80
CA PHE A 90 -10.91 -4.14 -23.71
C PHE A 90 -12.36 -3.79 -23.36
N ASN A 91 -12.88 -2.71 -23.97
CA ASN A 91 -14.27 -2.28 -23.81
C ASN A 91 -14.66 -2.02 -22.34
N PHE A 92 -13.90 -1.14 -21.68
CA PHE A 92 -14.17 -0.73 -20.31
C PHE A 92 -15.44 0.12 -20.24
N GLN A 93 -16.43 -0.33 -19.47
CA GLN A 93 -17.72 0.33 -19.30
C GLN A 93 -18.02 0.61 -17.84
N ASP A 94 -18.45 1.83 -17.55
CA ASP A 94 -18.94 2.20 -16.23
C ASP A 94 -20.39 1.74 -16.05
N GLN A 95 -20.57 0.68 -15.25
CA GLN A 95 -21.86 0.08 -14.90
C GLN A 95 -22.40 0.58 -13.55
N SER A 96 -21.72 1.52 -12.90
CA SER A 96 -22.03 2.00 -11.54
C SER A 96 -23.48 2.48 -11.42
N SER A 97 -24.00 3.14 -12.46
CA SER A 97 -25.38 3.67 -12.51
C SER A 97 -26.47 2.59 -12.39
N LYS A 98 -26.16 1.32 -12.65
CA LYS A 98 -27.10 0.19 -12.50
C LYS A 98 -27.39 -0.12 -11.02
N TYR A 99 -26.56 0.34 -10.09
CA TYR A 99 -26.63 -0.01 -8.68
C TYR A 99 -27.01 1.20 -7.81
N LYS A 100 -28.13 1.09 -7.09
CA LYS A 100 -28.69 2.22 -6.32
C LYS A 100 -27.89 2.56 -5.06
N ASN A 101 -27.25 1.57 -4.43
CA ASN A 101 -26.59 1.72 -3.14
C ASN A 101 -25.49 0.65 -2.93
N THR A 102 -24.74 0.80 -1.83
CA THR A 102 -23.64 -0.09 -1.42
C THR A 102 -24.11 -1.54 -1.25
N ALA A 103 -25.30 -1.75 -0.70
CA ALA A 103 -25.87 -3.08 -0.48
C ALA A 103 -26.17 -3.81 -1.81
N ALA A 104 -26.62 -3.08 -2.84
CA ALA A 104 -26.82 -3.64 -4.17
C ALA A 104 -25.51 -4.07 -4.84
N ILE A 105 -24.43 -3.31 -4.63
CA ILE A 105 -23.09 -3.66 -5.13
C ILE A 105 -22.55 -4.90 -4.39
N ASN A 106 -22.62 -4.93 -3.05
CA ASN A 106 -22.21 -6.11 -2.28
C ASN A 106 -22.98 -7.37 -2.71
N LYS A 107 -24.30 -7.26 -2.91
CA LYS A 107 -25.12 -8.37 -3.40
C LYS A 107 -24.73 -8.81 -4.82
N PHE A 108 -24.23 -7.91 -5.65
CA PHE A 108 -23.72 -8.26 -6.98
C PHE A 108 -22.41 -9.03 -6.88
N SER A 109 -21.49 -8.60 -6.02
CA SER A 109 -20.19 -9.25 -5.82
C SER A 109 -20.31 -10.67 -5.27
N GLU A 110 -21.34 -10.93 -4.45
CA GLU A 110 -21.59 -12.22 -3.79
C GLU A 110 -22.47 -13.19 -4.62
N LYS A 111 -22.59 -13.00 -5.94
CA LYS A 111 -23.40 -13.88 -6.79
C LYS A 111 -22.73 -15.23 -6.99
N ASP A 112 -23.53 -16.26 -7.26
CA ASP A 112 -23.03 -17.59 -7.62
C ASP A 112 -22.10 -17.51 -8.83
N GLY A 113 -21.00 -18.28 -8.79
CA GLY A 113 -19.97 -18.28 -9.82
C GLY A 113 -19.00 -17.09 -9.75
N PHE A 114 -19.09 -16.22 -8.75
CA PHE A 114 -18.17 -15.07 -8.64
C PHE A 114 -16.92 -15.45 -7.86
N ILE A 115 -15.76 -15.05 -8.37
CA ILE A 115 -14.47 -15.09 -7.69
C ILE A 115 -14.05 -13.65 -7.43
N GLU A 116 -13.96 -13.26 -6.16
CA GLU A 116 -13.49 -11.96 -5.70
C GLU A 116 -12.01 -12.03 -5.30
N LEU A 117 -11.20 -11.12 -5.84
CA LEU A 117 -9.86 -10.79 -5.38
C LEU A 117 -9.93 -9.45 -4.66
N ILE A 118 -9.74 -9.46 -3.34
CA ILE A 118 -9.99 -8.33 -2.45
C ILE A 118 -8.66 -7.68 -2.06
N PHE A 119 -8.56 -6.36 -2.25
CA PHE A 119 -7.43 -5.54 -1.84
C PHE A 119 -7.60 -5.05 -0.40
N ASN A 120 -6.49 -4.66 0.23
CA ASN A 120 -6.53 -4.16 1.60
C ASN A 120 -7.20 -2.78 1.72
N ASP A 121 -7.09 -1.96 0.67
CA ASP A 121 -7.69 -0.63 0.57
C ASP A 121 -7.94 -0.31 -0.92
N ILE A 122 -8.59 0.83 -1.17
CA ILE A 122 -8.88 1.32 -2.51
C ILE A 122 -7.62 1.49 -3.34
N VAL A 123 -7.69 1.08 -4.60
CA VAL A 123 -6.64 1.25 -5.61
C VAL A 123 -7.19 2.05 -6.79
N PRO A 124 -6.51 3.13 -7.23
CA PRO A 124 -6.87 3.81 -8.48
C PRO A 124 -6.73 2.89 -9.68
N LEU A 125 -7.73 2.82 -10.57
CA LEU A 125 -7.65 2.00 -11.78
C LEU A 125 -6.49 2.41 -12.68
N SER A 126 -6.17 3.71 -12.69
CA SER A 126 -5.01 4.28 -13.38
C SER A 126 -3.66 3.74 -12.90
N PHE A 127 -3.55 3.26 -11.66
CA PHE A 127 -2.34 2.55 -11.19
C PHE A 127 -2.11 1.29 -12.01
N TYR A 128 -3.15 0.50 -12.23
CA TYR A 128 -3.07 -0.76 -12.97
C TYR A 128 -2.98 -0.61 -14.48
N LYS A 129 -3.22 0.60 -15.03
CA LYS A 129 -3.04 0.86 -16.46
C LYS A 129 -1.65 0.46 -16.97
N ASN A 130 -0.62 0.60 -16.11
CA ASN A 130 0.75 0.28 -16.47
C ASN A 130 1.11 -1.21 -16.31
N TYR A 131 0.26 -1.99 -15.61
CA TYR A 131 0.57 -3.38 -15.22
C TYR A 131 -0.43 -4.41 -15.76
N LEU A 132 -1.53 -3.94 -16.38
CA LEU A 132 -2.50 -4.76 -17.08
C LEU A 132 -2.40 -4.49 -18.58
N LYS A 133 -2.66 -5.51 -19.41
CA LYS A 133 -2.73 -5.34 -20.86
C LYS A 133 -4.10 -4.78 -21.25
N ILE A 134 -4.20 -3.45 -21.22
CA ILE A 134 -5.42 -2.73 -21.56
C ILE A 134 -5.30 -2.20 -22.99
N GLU A 135 -6.25 -2.55 -23.85
CA GLU A 135 -6.30 -2.10 -25.24
C GLU A 135 -6.98 -0.73 -25.39
N ASP A 136 -7.83 -0.36 -24.43
CA ASP A 136 -8.56 0.91 -24.44
C ASP A 136 -7.61 2.09 -24.14
N ASN A 137 -7.66 3.13 -24.98
CA ASN A 137 -6.81 4.32 -24.83
C ASN A 137 -7.17 5.15 -23.59
N GLU A 138 -8.47 5.25 -23.29
CA GLU A 138 -9.02 6.01 -22.18
C GLU A 138 -9.63 5.05 -21.15
N LEU A 139 -9.29 5.27 -19.88
CA LEU A 139 -9.86 4.52 -18.77
C LEU A 139 -10.64 5.47 -17.85
N PRO A 140 -11.76 5.01 -17.28
CA PRO A 140 -12.46 5.77 -16.25
C PRO A 140 -11.53 6.09 -15.08
N ASN A 141 -11.52 7.34 -14.63
CA ASN A 141 -10.77 7.74 -13.43
C ASN A 141 -11.53 7.34 -12.16
N VAL A 142 -11.47 6.05 -11.84
CA VAL A 142 -12.18 5.44 -10.71
C VAL A 142 -11.23 4.67 -9.80
N LYS A 143 -11.76 4.29 -8.64
CA LYS A 143 -11.06 3.47 -7.65
C LYS A 143 -11.88 2.23 -7.34
N PHE A 144 -11.18 1.15 -7.07
CA PHE A 144 -11.78 -0.14 -6.74
C PHE A 144 -11.05 -0.76 -5.54
N ASP A 145 -11.71 -1.66 -4.83
CA ASP A 145 -11.13 -2.47 -3.75
C ASP A 145 -11.22 -3.98 -4.05
N ARG A 146 -11.89 -4.34 -5.15
CA ARG A 146 -12.09 -5.72 -5.60
C ARG A 146 -11.95 -5.85 -7.11
N VAL A 147 -11.36 -6.96 -7.52
CA VAL A 147 -11.46 -7.50 -8.87
C VAL A 147 -12.34 -8.74 -8.83
N ILE A 148 -13.33 -8.82 -9.70
CA ILE A 148 -14.33 -9.88 -9.68
C ILE A 148 -14.38 -10.54 -11.05
N ILE A 149 -14.36 -11.87 -11.05
CA ILE A 149 -14.44 -12.71 -12.24
C ILE A 149 -15.65 -13.62 -12.09
N HIS A 150 -16.49 -13.71 -13.12
CA HIS A 150 -17.57 -14.70 -13.15
C HIS A 150 -17.13 -15.93 -13.95
N THR A 151 -17.33 -17.12 -13.39
CA THR A 151 -16.83 -18.39 -13.95
C THR A 151 -17.31 -18.69 -15.38
N ASP A 152 -18.47 -18.17 -15.78
CA ASP A 152 -19.09 -18.47 -17.08
C ASP A 152 -19.27 -17.24 -17.99
N ASN A 153 -18.79 -16.06 -17.58
CA ASN A 153 -18.91 -14.82 -18.36
C ASN A 153 -17.57 -14.42 -18.98
N ASP A 154 -17.58 -13.66 -20.06
CA ASP A 154 -16.40 -13.10 -20.74
C ASP A 154 -16.01 -11.72 -20.18
N SER A 155 -16.32 -11.46 -18.91
CA SER A 155 -16.20 -10.15 -18.29
C SER A 155 -15.48 -10.21 -16.94
N ILE A 156 -14.60 -9.24 -16.72
CA ILE A 156 -13.94 -8.95 -15.45
C ILE A 156 -14.47 -7.62 -14.92
N TYR A 157 -14.65 -7.51 -13.61
CA TYR A 157 -15.18 -6.32 -12.98
C TYR A 157 -14.21 -5.73 -11.96
N PHE A 158 -14.07 -4.40 -11.97
CA PHE A 158 -13.38 -3.62 -10.95
C PHE A 158 -14.43 -2.91 -10.10
N VAL A 159 -14.50 -3.27 -8.82
CA VAL A 159 -15.62 -2.92 -7.93
C VAL A 159 -15.13 -2.23 -6.66
N SER A 160 -15.85 -1.19 -6.23
CA SER A 160 -15.80 -0.71 -4.84
C SER A 160 -17.19 -0.32 -4.37
N SER A 161 -17.65 -0.97 -3.31
CA SER A 161 -18.93 -0.65 -2.69
C SER A 161 -18.91 0.73 -2.06
N GLU A 162 -17.82 1.11 -1.39
CA GLU A 162 -17.70 2.42 -0.73
C GLU A 162 -17.70 3.57 -1.75
N LYS A 163 -16.94 3.44 -2.84
CA LYS A 163 -16.89 4.44 -3.91
C LYS A 163 -18.05 4.33 -4.90
N LYS A 164 -18.93 3.33 -4.72
CA LYS A 164 -20.05 3.00 -5.60
C LYS A 164 -19.62 2.78 -7.06
N THR A 165 -18.45 2.16 -7.24
CA THR A 165 -17.84 1.90 -8.54
C THR A 165 -18.13 0.47 -8.98
N VAL A 166 -18.57 0.29 -10.22
CA VAL A 166 -18.59 -0.99 -10.94
C VAL A 166 -18.14 -0.75 -12.37
N ILE A 167 -16.89 -1.08 -12.69
CA ILE A 167 -16.39 -1.05 -14.07
C ILE A 167 -16.33 -2.47 -14.60
N GLU A 168 -16.89 -2.69 -15.78
CA GLU A 168 -16.86 -3.95 -16.51
C GLU A 168 -15.84 -3.83 -17.65
N ALA A 169 -15.03 -4.87 -17.86
CA ALA A 169 -14.17 -4.99 -19.02
C ALA A 169 -14.33 -6.39 -19.64
N SER A 170 -14.25 -6.46 -20.95
CA SER A 170 -14.33 -7.72 -21.70
C SER A 170 -12.96 -8.40 -21.78
N VAL A 171 -12.97 -9.73 -21.71
CA VAL A 171 -11.78 -10.60 -21.79
C VAL A 171 -12.09 -11.85 -22.60
N ASP A 172 -11.06 -12.52 -23.12
CA ASP A 172 -11.25 -13.81 -23.80
C ASP A 172 -11.79 -14.86 -22.83
N LYS A 173 -12.92 -15.46 -23.19
CA LYS A 173 -13.60 -16.47 -22.37
C LYS A 173 -12.70 -17.66 -22.02
N SER A 174 -11.80 -18.05 -22.91
CA SER A 174 -10.86 -19.15 -22.66
C SER A 174 -9.95 -18.89 -21.45
N LEU A 175 -9.56 -17.62 -21.24
CA LEU A 175 -8.76 -17.21 -20.08
C LEU A 175 -9.53 -17.34 -18.77
N ILE A 176 -10.83 -17.01 -18.79
CA ILE A 176 -11.74 -17.19 -17.65
C ILE A 176 -11.92 -18.68 -17.32
N GLU A 177 -12.12 -19.52 -18.34
CA GLU A 177 -12.28 -20.96 -18.15
C GLU A 177 -11.03 -21.58 -17.52
N ASP A 178 -9.84 -21.21 -17.97
CA ASP A 178 -8.57 -21.70 -17.42
C ASP A 178 -8.32 -21.19 -16.00
N PHE A 179 -8.64 -19.92 -15.73
CA PHE A 179 -8.59 -19.37 -14.37
C PHE A 179 -9.54 -20.06 -13.42
N THR A 180 -10.78 -20.30 -13.87
CA THR A 180 -11.81 -20.98 -13.09
C THR A 180 -11.41 -22.41 -12.77
N LYS A 181 -10.87 -23.16 -13.74
CA LYS A 181 -10.37 -24.52 -13.53
C LYS A 181 -9.31 -24.59 -12.44
N GLU A 182 -8.47 -23.56 -12.30
CA GLU A 182 -7.39 -23.53 -11.33
C GLU A 182 -7.85 -23.04 -9.95
N TYR A 183 -8.57 -21.92 -9.90
CA TYR A 183 -8.83 -21.18 -8.65
C TYR A 183 -10.23 -21.39 -8.06
N ALA A 184 -11.20 -21.95 -8.81
CA ALA A 184 -12.57 -22.18 -8.35
C ALA A 184 -12.82 -23.58 -7.76
N ARG A 185 -11.79 -24.20 -7.15
CA ARG A 185 -11.88 -25.53 -6.52
C ARG A 185 -12.08 -25.41 -5.02
N VAL A 186 -13.29 -25.72 -4.55
CA VAL A 186 -13.66 -25.62 -3.12
C VAL A 186 -12.78 -26.47 -2.19
N GLU A 187 -12.20 -27.56 -2.69
CA GLU A 187 -11.31 -28.46 -1.95
C GLU A 187 -10.00 -27.77 -1.50
N ASN A 188 -9.58 -26.74 -2.25
CA ASN A 188 -8.37 -25.96 -1.96
C ASN A 188 -8.67 -24.70 -1.12
N LEU A 189 -9.94 -24.48 -0.76
CA LEU A 189 -10.41 -23.26 -0.11
C LEU A 189 -11.08 -23.58 1.23
N LYS A 190 -11.09 -22.61 2.14
CA LYS A 190 -11.74 -22.74 3.44
C LYS A 190 -13.15 -22.15 3.40
N PRO A 191 -14.14 -22.68 4.13
CA PRO A 191 -15.47 -22.07 4.18
C PRO A 191 -15.46 -20.68 4.83
N TYR A 192 -16.26 -19.76 4.28
CA TYR A 192 -16.47 -18.40 4.78
C TYR A 192 -17.95 -18.18 5.09
N THR A 193 -18.21 -17.35 6.09
CA THR A 193 -19.56 -16.95 6.50
C THR A 193 -19.69 -15.45 6.48
N LYS A 194 -20.92 -14.99 6.24
CA LYS A 194 -21.28 -13.58 6.25
C LYS A 194 -21.53 -13.13 7.68
N LEU A 195 -20.66 -12.26 8.19
CA LEU A 195 -20.76 -11.66 9.51
C LEU A 195 -21.37 -10.26 9.40
N LYS A 196 -22.50 -10.05 10.08
CA LYS A 196 -23.18 -8.75 10.13
C LYS A 196 -22.51 -7.85 11.17
N LEU A 197 -21.88 -6.76 10.72
CA LEU A 197 -21.24 -5.77 11.59
C LEU A 197 -22.24 -4.73 12.09
N SER A 198 -23.12 -4.25 11.20
CA SER A 198 -24.20 -3.29 11.47
C SER A 198 -25.45 -3.62 10.65
N GLU A 199 -26.50 -2.79 10.69
CA GLU A 199 -27.69 -3.00 9.86
C GLU A 199 -27.41 -2.97 8.36
N THR A 200 -26.42 -2.18 7.95
CA THR A 200 -26.08 -1.91 6.55
C THR A 200 -24.72 -2.45 6.13
N ASN A 201 -23.91 -2.96 7.07
CA ASN A 201 -22.57 -3.47 6.81
C ASN A 201 -22.41 -4.93 7.24
N SER A 202 -21.75 -5.70 6.38
CA SER A 202 -21.45 -7.11 6.59
C SER A 202 -20.18 -7.47 5.82
N ILE A 203 -19.41 -8.40 6.37
CA ILE A 203 -18.15 -8.85 5.80
C ILE A 203 -18.13 -10.38 5.69
N LEU A 204 -17.22 -10.91 4.87
CA LEU A 204 -16.95 -12.34 4.78
C LEU A 204 -15.72 -12.69 5.61
N VAL A 205 -15.92 -13.62 6.55
CA VAL A 205 -14.89 -14.10 7.48
C VAL A 205 -14.81 -15.62 7.44
N PRO A 206 -13.66 -16.23 7.77
CA PRO A 206 -13.57 -17.68 7.88
C PRO A 206 -14.62 -18.24 8.85
N SER A 207 -15.21 -19.37 8.48
CA SER A 207 -16.24 -20.05 9.28
C SER A 207 -15.61 -20.86 10.41
N GLY A 208 -16.19 -20.76 11.61
CA GLY A 208 -15.77 -21.54 12.78
C GLY A 208 -14.49 -21.02 13.43
N GLU A 209 -13.87 -21.86 14.25
CA GLU A 209 -12.56 -21.59 14.85
C GLU A 209 -11.46 -21.61 13.79
N ILE A 210 -10.43 -20.78 13.98
CA ILE A 210 -9.37 -20.60 13.00
C ILE A 210 -8.04 -21.03 13.62
N LYS A 211 -7.40 -22.04 13.01
CA LYS A 211 -6.02 -22.41 13.35
C LYS A 211 -5.04 -21.56 12.56
N VAL A 212 -4.18 -20.84 13.27
CA VAL A 212 -3.19 -19.93 12.71
C VAL A 212 -1.86 -20.17 13.40
N SER A 213 -0.78 -20.16 12.65
CA SER A 213 0.57 -20.29 13.21
C SER A 213 0.97 -19.03 13.96
N LYS A 214 1.46 -19.18 15.20
CA LYS A 214 2.32 -18.20 15.89
C LYS A 214 3.75 -18.36 15.37
N TYR A 215 4.47 -17.27 15.24
CA TYR A 215 5.86 -17.27 14.81
C TYR A 215 6.76 -16.52 15.79
N ASP A 216 7.94 -17.06 16.03
CA ASP A 216 9.01 -16.36 16.73
C ASP A 216 10.15 -16.11 15.75
N PHE A 217 10.56 -14.85 15.56
CA PHE A 217 11.58 -14.44 14.60
C PHE A 217 12.78 -13.81 15.31
N LEU A 218 13.96 -14.06 14.77
CA LEU A 218 15.11 -13.20 15.03
C LEU A 218 15.05 -11.97 14.13
N THR A 219 15.44 -10.83 14.67
CA THR A 219 15.60 -9.61 13.88
C THR A 219 17.06 -9.35 13.55
N LYS A 220 17.30 -8.74 12.38
CA LYS A 220 18.59 -8.23 11.96
C LYS A 220 18.49 -6.71 11.84
N ALA A 221 19.22 -6.00 12.70
CA ALA A 221 19.36 -4.56 12.60
C ALA A 221 20.13 -4.18 11.32
N THR A 222 19.65 -3.13 10.67
CA THR A 222 20.30 -2.46 9.54
C THR A 222 21.01 -1.23 10.05
N ASP A 223 22.19 -0.93 9.52
CA ASP A 223 22.93 0.27 9.93
C ASP A 223 22.15 1.52 9.53
N VAL A 224 21.86 2.37 10.52
CA VAL A 224 21.16 3.65 10.36
C VAL A 224 21.96 4.59 9.45
N LYS A 225 23.29 4.42 9.36
CA LYS A 225 24.12 5.19 8.43
C LYS A 225 23.78 4.91 6.97
N SER A 226 23.41 3.68 6.61
CA SER A 226 22.99 3.37 5.24
C SER A 226 21.70 4.10 4.87
N PHE A 227 20.76 4.24 5.81
CA PHE A 227 19.58 5.09 5.60
C PHE A 227 19.94 6.57 5.45
N LYS A 228 20.94 7.06 6.19
CA LYS A 228 21.46 8.43 6.00
C LYS A 228 22.04 8.60 4.59
N GLU A 229 22.84 7.64 4.10
CA GLU A 229 23.37 7.66 2.73
C GLU A 229 22.26 7.59 1.67
N ALA A 230 21.17 6.89 1.97
CA ALA A 230 20.08 6.69 1.04
C ALA A 230 18.98 7.77 1.09
N LEU A 231 18.82 8.53 2.17
CA LEU A 231 17.73 9.51 2.32
C LEU A 231 18.16 10.95 2.07
N PHE A 232 19.42 11.31 2.33
CA PHE A 232 19.90 12.67 2.16
C PHE A 232 20.48 12.88 0.76
N ILE A 233 20.16 14.03 0.15
CA ILE A 233 20.66 14.39 -1.19
C ILE A 233 22.20 14.49 -1.21
N ARG A 234 22.79 14.99 -0.11
CA ARG A 234 24.24 15.09 0.08
C ARG A 234 24.63 14.52 1.44
N PRO A 235 24.80 13.19 1.55
CA PRO A 235 25.09 12.53 2.83
C PRO A 235 26.39 13.01 3.49
N SER A 236 27.35 13.51 2.71
CA SER A 236 28.64 14.05 3.18
C SER A 236 28.50 15.35 3.97
N THR A 237 27.41 16.11 3.78
CA THR A 237 27.15 17.36 4.51
C THR A 237 26.32 17.16 5.78
N VAL A 238 25.83 15.93 6.01
CA VAL A 238 24.98 15.61 7.14
C VAL A 238 25.79 15.58 8.42
N LYS A 239 25.35 16.36 9.41
CA LYS A 239 25.87 16.34 10.76
C LYS A 239 25.05 15.37 11.61
N GLN A 240 25.73 14.68 12.52
CA GLN A 240 25.10 13.79 13.49
C GLN A 240 25.25 14.36 14.91
N GLU A 241 24.16 14.43 15.65
CA GLU A 241 24.11 14.75 17.07
C GLU A 241 23.25 13.70 17.79
N GLY A 242 23.91 12.74 18.44
CA GLY A 242 23.23 11.59 19.04
C GLY A 242 22.45 10.78 18.00
N ASP A 243 21.14 10.67 18.20
CA ASP A 243 20.20 9.98 17.31
C ASP A 243 19.59 10.87 16.22
N ILE A 244 20.09 12.10 16.05
CA ILE A 244 19.61 13.07 15.06
C ILE A 244 20.67 13.28 13.97
N TYR A 245 20.24 13.23 12.72
CA TYR A 245 21.03 13.51 11.53
C TYR A 245 20.39 14.67 10.77
N THR A 246 21.17 15.67 10.35
CA THR A 246 20.61 16.82 9.62
C THR A 246 21.63 17.51 8.72
N ASP A 247 21.18 18.02 7.59
CA ASP A 247 21.91 18.94 6.70
C ASP A 247 21.36 20.39 6.77
N GLY A 248 20.43 20.65 7.71
CA GLY A 248 19.72 21.92 7.88
C GLY A 248 18.45 22.06 7.04
N LEU A 249 18.27 21.25 5.99
CA LEU A 249 17.07 21.23 5.13
C LEU A 249 16.19 20.00 5.40
N SER A 250 16.81 18.92 5.85
CA SER A 250 16.16 17.67 6.24
C SER A 250 16.68 17.20 7.59
N ILE A 251 15.86 16.40 8.27
CA ILE A 251 16.19 15.77 9.55
C ILE A 251 15.82 14.30 9.47
N MET A 252 16.74 13.42 9.88
CA MET A 252 16.44 12.02 10.18
C MET A 252 16.66 11.78 11.68
N LYS A 253 15.67 11.20 12.34
CA LYS A 253 15.74 10.82 13.76
C LYS A 253 15.68 9.30 13.87
N LYS A 254 16.57 8.74 14.68
CA LYS A 254 16.52 7.35 15.10
C LYS A 254 15.79 7.25 16.43
N ASN A 255 14.90 6.28 16.58
CA ASN A 255 14.33 5.90 17.87
C ASN A 255 14.85 4.51 18.25
N PRO A 256 15.84 4.42 19.17
CA PRO A 256 16.37 3.13 19.62
C PRO A 256 15.33 2.23 20.30
N LYS A 257 14.30 2.79 20.92
CA LYS A 257 13.31 2.01 21.69
C LYS A 257 12.35 1.24 20.80
N THR A 258 11.95 1.84 19.68
CA THR A 258 11.00 1.24 18.72
C THR A 258 11.72 0.71 17.48
N SER A 259 13.04 0.83 17.41
CA SER A 259 13.84 0.52 16.23
C SER A 259 13.35 1.18 14.95
N MET A 260 12.85 2.42 15.06
CA MET A 260 12.32 3.22 13.95
C MET A 260 13.27 4.34 13.52
N ILE A 261 13.20 4.71 12.24
CA ILE A 261 13.70 5.98 11.73
C ILE A 261 12.53 6.86 11.27
N GLU A 262 12.66 8.16 11.48
CA GLU A 262 11.78 9.19 10.95
C GLU A 262 12.62 10.18 10.15
N TYR A 263 12.41 10.27 8.84
CA TYR A 263 12.97 11.30 7.98
C TYR A 263 11.92 12.36 7.65
N LYS A 264 12.32 13.63 7.78
CA LYS A 264 11.50 14.80 7.48
C LYS A 264 12.25 15.74 6.55
N ASN A 265 11.60 16.12 5.46
CA ASN A 265 12.06 17.17 4.57
C ASN A 265 11.40 18.50 5.00
N LEU A 266 12.21 19.45 5.50
CA LEU A 266 11.72 20.71 6.07
C LEU A 266 11.41 21.77 5.00
N VAL A 267 11.93 21.61 3.78
CA VAL A 267 11.68 22.57 2.68
C VAL A 267 10.37 22.29 1.93
N VAL A 268 9.77 21.13 2.17
CA VAL A 268 8.48 20.77 1.59
C VAL A 268 7.37 21.45 2.40
N GLY A 269 6.77 22.47 1.80
CA GLY A 269 5.65 23.22 2.37
C GLY A 269 4.43 22.36 2.66
N ALA A 270 3.54 22.89 3.50
CA ALA A 270 2.24 22.28 3.75
C ALA A 270 1.43 22.15 2.45
N LYS A 271 0.51 21.18 2.44
CA LYS A 271 -0.35 20.79 1.31
C LYS A 271 -0.85 22.00 0.53
N ASP A 272 -0.37 22.19 -0.71
CA ASP A 272 -1.09 23.06 -1.64
C ASP A 272 -2.31 22.31 -2.17
N GLU A 273 -3.48 22.93 -2.08
CA GLU A 273 -4.77 22.42 -2.60
C GLU A 273 -4.80 22.29 -4.14
N LYS A 274 -3.75 22.76 -4.83
CA LYS A 274 -3.60 22.55 -6.26
C LYS A 274 -3.29 21.08 -6.50
N LYS A 275 -4.36 20.32 -6.78
CA LYS A 275 -4.38 18.98 -7.37
C LYS A 275 -3.39 18.91 -8.55
N LEU A 276 -2.13 18.57 -8.29
CA LEU A 276 -1.41 17.76 -9.25
C LEU A 276 -1.93 16.33 -9.03
N GLU A 277 -2.44 15.73 -10.10
CA GLU A 277 -2.73 14.29 -10.18
C GLU A 277 -1.41 13.52 -10.14
N THR A 278 -0.70 13.59 -9.03
CA THR A 278 0.42 12.68 -8.78
C THR A 278 -0.20 11.37 -8.32
N HIS A 279 0.13 10.26 -8.98
CA HIS A 279 -0.19 8.92 -8.51
C HIS A 279 0.63 8.67 -7.22
N ILE A 280 0.17 9.19 -6.08
CA ILE A 280 0.91 9.16 -4.80
C ILE A 280 1.32 7.72 -4.49
N LEU A 281 0.45 6.73 -4.69
CA LEU A 281 0.77 5.32 -4.50
C LEU A 281 1.99 4.86 -5.33
N GLN A 282 2.01 5.18 -6.63
CA GLN A 282 3.12 4.85 -7.53
C GLN A 282 4.41 5.57 -7.11
N SER A 283 4.32 6.88 -6.87
CA SER A 283 5.46 7.69 -6.44
C SER A 283 6.02 7.24 -5.09
N SER A 284 5.19 6.71 -4.18
CA SER A 284 5.64 6.14 -2.91
C SER A 284 6.51 4.91 -3.13
N ILE A 285 6.12 4.06 -4.08
CA ILE A 285 6.85 2.83 -4.39
C ILE A 285 8.20 3.17 -5.02
N GLU A 286 8.20 4.10 -5.97
CA GLU A 286 9.42 4.62 -6.60
C GLU A 286 10.35 5.27 -5.56
N PHE A 287 9.79 6.07 -4.65
CA PHE A 287 10.57 6.67 -3.57
C PHE A 287 11.25 5.61 -2.71
N ILE A 288 10.52 4.58 -2.26
CA ILE A 288 11.10 3.50 -1.47
C ILE A 288 12.19 2.77 -2.26
N ASN A 289 11.93 2.40 -3.52
CA ASN A 289 12.91 1.74 -4.40
C ASN A 289 14.23 2.51 -4.52
N ILE A 290 14.17 3.85 -4.53
CA ILE A 290 15.34 4.71 -4.68
C ILE A 290 16.06 4.94 -3.34
N HIS A 291 15.33 5.01 -2.21
CA HIS A 291 15.88 5.52 -0.93
C HIS A 291 16.14 4.46 0.16
N ALA A 292 15.89 3.17 -0.11
CA ALA A 292 16.33 2.05 0.75
C ALA A 292 15.95 0.69 0.14
N GLY A 293 14.90 0.64 -0.68
CA GLY A 293 14.28 -0.59 -1.14
C GLY A 293 13.39 -1.24 -0.07
N TRP A 294 13.01 -2.49 -0.34
CA TRP A 294 12.00 -3.25 0.39
C TRP A 294 12.60 -4.46 1.11
N ASP A 295 12.22 -4.64 2.36
CA ASP A 295 12.12 -6.00 2.90
C ASP A 295 10.88 -6.63 2.25
N THR A 296 11.10 -7.63 1.40
CA THR A 296 10.18 -8.16 0.35
C THR A 296 8.75 -8.51 0.80
N ARG A 297 8.51 -8.56 2.11
CA ARG A 297 7.25 -8.92 2.76
C ARG A 297 6.28 -7.76 2.98
N HIS A 298 6.66 -6.52 2.63
CA HIS A 298 5.77 -5.37 2.74
C HIS A 298 4.80 -5.28 1.56
N ARG A 299 3.54 -4.95 1.84
CA ARG A 299 2.49 -4.77 0.84
C ARG A 299 1.68 -3.53 1.11
N TYR A 300 1.00 -3.05 0.08
CA TYR A 300 0.10 -1.92 0.18
C TYR A 300 -0.97 -2.15 1.25
N ALA A 301 -1.04 -1.23 2.23
CA ALA A 301 -1.96 -1.30 3.34
C ALA A 301 -3.02 -0.21 3.27
N SER A 302 -2.66 1.03 2.98
CA SER A 302 -3.64 2.12 2.88
C SER A 302 -3.17 3.32 2.07
N LEU A 303 -4.15 4.05 1.54
CA LEU A 303 -3.98 5.37 0.92
C LEU A 303 -5.06 6.31 1.46
N ASP A 304 -4.63 7.31 2.22
CA ASP A 304 -5.49 8.44 2.57
C ASP A 304 -5.11 9.64 1.71
N GLU A 305 -5.96 9.93 0.73
CA GLU A 305 -5.73 11.03 -0.21
C GLU A 305 -5.90 12.42 0.41
N PHE A 306 -6.71 12.52 1.48
CA PHE A 306 -6.91 13.79 2.18
C PHE A 306 -5.70 14.12 3.06
N SER A 307 -5.23 13.13 3.81
CA SER A 307 -3.98 13.27 4.57
C SER A 307 -2.75 13.26 3.66
N ARG A 308 -2.87 12.69 2.44
CA ARG A 308 -1.79 12.37 1.48
C ARG A 308 -0.76 11.42 2.07
N GLU A 309 -1.27 10.39 2.73
CA GLU A 309 -0.48 9.37 3.41
C GLU A 309 -0.64 8.01 2.73
N VAL A 310 0.48 7.27 2.65
CA VAL A 310 0.50 5.89 2.16
C VAL A 310 1.23 5.03 3.18
N ALA A 311 0.64 3.90 3.51
CA ALA A 311 1.27 2.89 4.36
C ALA A 311 1.47 1.58 3.59
N PHE A 312 2.64 1.00 3.76
CA PHE A 312 2.94 -0.38 3.37
C PHE A 312 3.20 -1.19 4.62
N ARG A 313 2.49 -2.30 4.80
CA ARG A 313 2.55 -3.11 6.02
C ARG A 313 3.23 -4.44 5.74
N LEU A 314 3.94 -4.96 6.74
CA LEU A 314 4.49 -6.31 6.75
C LEU A 314 3.36 -7.36 6.72
N TYR A 315 3.51 -8.37 5.87
CA TYR A 315 2.65 -9.55 5.83
C TYR A 315 3.46 -10.82 6.08
N ILE A 316 2.90 -11.75 6.85
CA ILE A 316 3.45 -13.10 7.09
C ILE A 316 2.33 -14.10 6.79
N ASP A 317 2.61 -15.07 5.92
CA ASP A 317 1.62 -16.06 5.45
C ASP A 317 0.29 -15.47 4.98
N GLY A 318 0.38 -14.30 4.32
CA GLY A 318 -0.79 -13.59 3.80
C GLY A 318 -1.64 -12.85 4.86
N LEU A 319 -1.22 -12.83 6.13
CA LEU A 319 -1.87 -12.07 7.19
C LEU A 319 -1.09 -10.78 7.52
N PRO A 320 -1.77 -9.65 7.75
CA PRO A 320 -1.12 -8.39 8.12
C PRO A 320 -0.51 -8.46 9.52
N VAL A 321 0.66 -7.84 9.70
CA VAL A 321 1.31 -7.66 11.00
C VAL A 321 1.12 -6.24 11.48
N PHE A 322 0.55 -6.08 12.67
CA PHE A 322 0.23 -4.82 13.30
C PHE A 322 1.17 -4.55 14.49
N ASN A 323 1.43 -3.28 14.70
CA ASN A 323 2.17 -2.78 15.85
C ASN A 323 1.75 -1.34 16.16
N GLU A 324 1.51 -1.03 17.43
CA GLU A 324 1.05 0.31 17.84
C GLU A 324 2.10 1.41 17.63
N GLU A 325 3.38 1.04 17.61
CA GLU A 325 4.52 1.96 17.41
C GLU A 325 4.94 2.09 15.92
N GLY A 326 4.19 1.47 15.00
CA GLY A 326 4.45 1.53 13.55
C GLY A 326 5.60 0.65 13.05
N MET A 327 6.14 -0.26 13.88
CA MET A 327 7.33 -1.08 13.56
C MET A 327 7.17 -1.99 12.34
N THR A 328 5.94 -2.26 11.94
CA THR A 328 5.58 -3.16 10.84
C THR A 328 5.18 -2.40 9.57
N GLU A 329 5.35 -1.08 9.56
CA GLU A 329 4.90 -0.22 8.48
C GLU A 329 6.04 0.63 7.92
N ILE A 330 5.99 0.83 6.61
CA ILE A 330 6.70 1.91 5.91
C ILE A 330 5.63 2.95 5.60
N HIS A 331 5.73 4.11 6.24
CA HIS A 331 4.77 5.20 6.13
C HIS A 331 5.38 6.38 5.37
N LEU A 332 4.63 6.95 4.43
CA LEU A 332 5.00 8.16 3.70
C LEU A 332 3.88 9.20 3.82
N GLU A 333 4.26 10.44 4.13
CA GLU A 333 3.39 11.62 4.03
C GLU A 333 3.92 12.52 2.91
N TYR A 334 3.05 12.94 2.00
CA TYR A 334 3.38 13.84 0.90
C TYR A 334 3.01 15.30 1.22
N GLY A 335 3.93 16.22 0.92
CA GLY A 335 3.58 17.61 0.65
C GLY A 335 3.09 17.78 -0.79
N THR A 336 3.27 18.92 -1.43
CA THR A 336 2.70 19.16 -2.77
C THR A 336 3.20 18.18 -3.83
N GLN A 337 4.51 17.97 -3.93
CA GLN A 337 5.13 17.11 -4.96
C GLN A 337 6.15 16.09 -4.43
N ASN A 338 6.63 16.27 -3.20
CA ASN A 338 7.71 15.47 -2.63
C ASN A 338 7.27 14.83 -1.31
N VAL A 339 7.94 13.73 -0.96
CA VAL A 339 7.84 13.12 0.37
C VAL A 339 8.28 14.13 1.42
N LYS A 340 7.35 14.45 2.32
CA LYS A 340 7.55 15.34 3.45
C LYS A 340 8.01 14.56 4.67
N ARG A 341 7.42 13.38 4.91
CA ARG A 341 7.75 12.49 6.01
C ARG A 341 7.89 11.05 5.52
N TYR A 342 8.89 10.36 6.02
CA TYR A 342 9.15 8.95 5.75
C TYR A 342 9.51 8.24 7.04
N GLU A 343 8.76 7.22 7.40
CA GLU A 343 8.98 6.43 8.62
C GLU A 343 9.07 4.96 8.28
N ARG A 344 10.03 4.26 8.90
CA ARG A 344 10.15 2.81 8.83
C ARG A 344 11.00 2.26 9.95
N SER A 345 10.91 0.95 10.15
CA SER A 345 11.86 0.24 10.97
C SER A 345 13.24 0.17 10.30
N TYR A 346 14.30 0.20 11.12
CA TYR A 346 15.67 -0.09 10.70
C TYR A 346 16.09 -1.52 11.04
N PHE A 347 15.15 -2.43 11.27
CA PHE A 347 15.40 -3.87 11.41
C PHE A 347 14.57 -4.62 10.37
N ASN A 348 14.98 -5.86 10.09
CA ASN A 348 14.19 -6.80 9.28
C ASN A 348 14.10 -8.12 10.03
N LEU A 349 13.04 -8.90 9.75
CA LEU A 349 12.98 -10.27 10.24
C LEU A 349 13.97 -11.13 9.43
N VAL A 350 14.61 -12.11 10.05
CA VAL A 350 15.29 -13.17 9.30
C VAL A 350 14.24 -13.93 8.47
N ASP A 351 14.66 -14.50 7.33
CA ASP A 351 13.74 -15.13 6.39
C ASP A 351 12.96 -16.30 7.02
N GLU A 352 13.66 -17.14 7.79
CA GLU A 352 13.09 -18.29 8.48
C GLU A 352 12.72 -17.96 9.93
N PRO A 353 11.54 -18.38 10.41
CA PRO A 353 11.19 -18.27 11.82
C PRO A 353 12.08 -19.19 12.67
N LEU A 354 12.39 -18.76 13.89
CA LEU A 354 13.09 -19.55 14.89
C LEU A 354 12.19 -20.68 15.43
N ASP A 355 10.91 -20.37 15.64
CA ASP A 355 9.91 -21.34 16.09
C ASP A 355 8.54 -21.05 15.45
N GLN A 356 7.73 -22.09 15.34
CA GLN A 356 6.38 -22.07 14.78
C GLN A 356 5.48 -23.02 15.57
N SER A 357 4.36 -22.48 16.07
CA SER A 357 3.36 -23.27 16.80
C SER A 357 1.94 -22.90 16.38
N ALA A 358 0.99 -23.84 16.45
CA ALA A 358 -0.39 -23.57 16.07
C ALA A 358 -1.19 -22.97 17.25
N VAL A 359 -1.89 -21.88 16.99
CA VAL A 359 -2.84 -21.24 17.92
C VAL A 359 -4.24 -21.32 17.32
N THR A 360 -5.22 -21.65 18.15
CA THR A 360 -6.64 -21.66 17.75
C THR A 360 -7.27 -20.35 18.20
N LEU A 361 -7.75 -19.57 17.24
CA LEU A 361 -8.54 -18.36 17.49
C LEU A 361 -10.03 -18.70 17.61
N PRO A 362 -10.76 -17.97 18.47
CA PRO A 362 -12.21 -18.11 18.57
C PRO A 362 -12.86 -17.76 17.22
N SER A 363 -14.08 -18.23 17.04
CA SER A 363 -14.84 -17.91 15.83
C SER A 363 -15.06 -16.40 15.70
N ALA A 364 -15.22 -15.91 14.47
CA ALA A 364 -15.43 -14.48 14.22
C ALA A 364 -16.66 -13.91 14.97
N ASN A 365 -17.70 -14.72 15.20
CA ASN A 365 -18.87 -14.33 15.99
C ASN A 365 -18.53 -14.13 17.47
N GLU A 366 -17.76 -15.04 18.05
CA GLU A 366 -17.32 -14.95 19.45
C GLU A 366 -16.37 -13.78 19.64
N ALA A 367 -15.40 -13.63 18.74
CA ALA A 367 -14.48 -12.51 18.74
C ALA A 367 -15.22 -11.16 18.62
N LEU A 368 -16.17 -11.02 17.68
CA LEU A 368 -16.99 -9.82 17.56
C LEU A 368 -17.84 -9.56 18.81
N LYS A 369 -18.37 -10.61 19.44
CA LYS A 369 -19.13 -10.49 20.70
C LYS A 369 -18.24 -9.98 21.82
N SER A 370 -17.04 -10.56 21.98
CA SER A 370 -16.06 -10.08 22.96
C SER A 370 -15.64 -8.65 22.67
N PHE A 371 -15.52 -8.26 21.40
CA PHE A 371 -15.19 -6.89 21.04
C PHE A 371 -16.26 -5.88 21.46
N LYS A 372 -17.52 -6.19 21.15
CA LYS A 372 -18.67 -5.38 21.56
C LYS A 372 -18.75 -5.25 23.09
N ASN A 373 -18.49 -6.34 23.81
CA ASN A 373 -18.52 -6.35 25.27
C ASN A 373 -17.40 -5.51 25.88
N GLY A 374 -16.17 -5.63 25.37
CA GLY A 374 -15.02 -4.85 25.84
C GLY A 374 -15.19 -3.35 25.62
N MET A 375 -15.75 -2.94 24.47
CA MET A 375 -16.08 -1.54 24.18
C MET A 375 -17.25 -1.01 25.03
N GLY A 376 -18.15 -1.88 25.48
CA GLY A 376 -19.29 -1.54 26.33
C GLY A 376 -20.12 -0.37 25.76
N LYS A 377 -20.27 0.70 26.55
CA LYS A 377 -21.04 1.89 26.14
C LYS A 377 -20.38 2.75 25.05
N GLN A 378 -19.10 2.53 24.76
CA GLN A 378 -18.37 3.28 23.72
C GLN A 378 -18.50 2.62 22.34
N TYR A 379 -19.11 1.44 22.27
CA TYR A 379 -19.35 0.74 21.02
C TYR A 379 -20.39 1.47 20.16
N ASP A 380 -19.98 1.79 18.94
CA ASP A 380 -20.82 2.32 17.87
C ASP A 380 -20.67 1.39 16.66
N ALA A 381 -21.76 0.71 16.32
CA ALA A 381 -21.79 -0.24 15.21
C ALA A 381 -21.45 0.42 13.85
N ASN A 382 -21.67 1.73 13.71
CA ASN A 382 -21.37 2.43 12.45
C ASN A 382 -19.88 2.71 12.27
N LYS A 383 -19.09 2.65 13.35
CA LYS A 383 -17.64 2.83 13.28
C LYS A 383 -16.91 1.55 12.91
N LEU A 384 -17.52 0.38 13.11
CA LEU A 384 -16.92 -0.90 12.77
C LEU A 384 -17.12 -1.20 11.28
N THR A 385 -16.05 -1.06 10.50
CA THR A 385 -16.09 -1.19 9.04
C THR A 385 -15.60 -2.55 8.56
N ASP A 386 -14.62 -3.14 9.24
CA ASP A 386 -14.02 -4.43 8.88
C ASP A 386 -13.46 -5.18 10.09
N MET A 387 -13.13 -6.46 9.90
CA MET A 387 -12.51 -7.33 10.88
C MET A 387 -11.70 -8.41 10.16
N THR A 388 -10.46 -8.61 10.61
CA THR A 388 -9.55 -9.59 10.02
C THR A 388 -8.71 -10.27 11.08
N VAL A 389 -8.19 -11.45 10.74
CA VAL A 389 -7.09 -12.03 11.51
C VAL A 389 -5.80 -11.34 11.10
N GLY A 390 -4.97 -11.01 12.07
CA GLY A 390 -3.63 -10.45 11.85
C GLY A 390 -2.70 -10.84 12.98
N TYR A 391 -1.44 -10.46 12.84
CA TYR A 391 -0.41 -10.68 13.85
C TYR A 391 -0.22 -9.42 14.69
N LYS A 392 -0.22 -9.58 16.00
CA LYS A 392 0.35 -8.60 16.92
C LYS A 392 1.86 -8.84 17.01
N LEU A 393 2.64 -7.82 16.70
CA LEU A 393 4.08 -7.83 16.97
C LEU A 393 4.34 -7.55 18.44
N ILE A 394 4.99 -8.49 19.12
CA ILE A 394 5.48 -8.36 20.49
C ILE A 394 7.00 -8.33 20.43
N TYR A 395 7.56 -7.23 20.92
CA TYR A 395 9.00 -6.94 20.88
C TYR A 395 9.56 -6.88 22.29
N ASP A 396 10.55 -7.73 22.60
CA ASP A 396 11.28 -7.69 23.87
C ASP A 396 12.78 -7.45 23.63
N ASP A 397 13.23 -6.25 23.98
CA ASP A 397 14.63 -5.81 23.81
C ASP A 397 15.52 -6.14 25.04
N ASN A 398 14.98 -6.77 26.07
CA ASN A 398 15.69 -6.94 27.35
C ASN A 398 16.80 -8.02 27.32
N SER A 399 16.92 -8.82 26.26
CA SER A 399 17.72 -10.05 26.25
C SER A 399 19.04 -9.99 25.45
N GLY A 400 19.34 -8.89 24.75
CA GLY A 400 20.55 -8.76 23.93
C GLY A 400 20.53 -9.60 22.63
N THR A 401 19.48 -10.39 22.41
CA THR A 401 19.07 -10.97 21.12
C THR A 401 17.62 -10.58 20.89
N THR A 402 17.38 -9.72 19.91
CA THR A 402 16.06 -9.14 19.66
C THR A 402 15.12 -10.17 19.01
N LEU A 403 14.52 -11.01 19.87
CA LEU A 403 13.47 -11.95 19.55
C LEU A 403 12.14 -11.19 19.40
N LEU A 404 11.40 -11.52 18.36
CA LEU A 404 10.13 -10.90 18.03
C LEU A 404 9.07 -11.99 17.88
N GLU A 405 8.02 -11.92 18.67
CA GLU A 405 6.88 -12.82 18.59
C GLU A 405 5.78 -12.19 17.73
N LEU A 406 5.23 -12.98 16.80
CA LEU A 406 4.05 -12.67 16.03
C LEU A 406 2.89 -13.50 16.53
N LYS A 407 2.06 -12.88 17.37
CA LYS A 407 0.90 -13.52 18.00
C LYS A 407 -0.35 -13.30 17.14
N PRO A 408 -0.99 -14.36 16.61
CA PRO A 408 -2.21 -14.20 15.84
C PRO A 408 -3.34 -13.73 16.75
N VAL A 409 -4.08 -12.71 16.32
CA VAL A 409 -5.25 -12.15 17.03
C VAL A 409 -6.28 -11.62 16.02
N TRP A 410 -7.47 -11.31 16.52
CA TRP A 410 -8.49 -10.60 15.75
C TRP A 410 -8.28 -9.08 15.83
N TYR A 411 -8.18 -8.44 14.67
CA TYR A 411 -8.15 -6.99 14.50
C TYR A 411 -9.48 -6.48 13.95
N TYR A 412 -9.85 -5.28 14.39
CA TYR A 412 -11.10 -4.61 14.07
C TYR A 412 -10.79 -3.24 13.49
N GLN A 413 -11.30 -2.95 12.30
CA GLN A 413 -11.20 -1.61 11.73
C GLN A 413 -12.33 -0.77 12.30
N TYR A 414 -12.00 0.14 13.21
CA TYR A 414 -12.95 0.92 13.97
C TYR A 414 -12.63 2.41 13.86
N GLY A 415 -13.52 3.19 13.25
CA GLY A 415 -13.33 4.63 13.08
C GLY A 415 -12.16 4.99 12.17
N GLY A 416 -11.79 4.11 11.24
CA GLY A 416 -10.67 4.31 10.29
C GLY A 416 -9.32 3.74 10.75
N SER A 417 -9.21 3.23 11.98
CA SER A 417 -7.97 2.65 12.50
C SER A 417 -8.17 1.17 12.85
N TRP A 418 -7.12 0.37 12.64
CA TRP A 418 -7.09 -1.01 13.09
C TRP A 418 -6.75 -1.06 14.57
N MET A 419 -7.54 -1.78 15.34
CA MET A 419 -7.32 -1.98 16.76
C MET A 419 -7.58 -3.43 17.15
N GLU A 420 -6.92 -3.88 18.21
CA GLU A 420 -7.26 -5.10 18.93
C GLU A 420 -7.93 -4.76 20.26
N ILE A 421 -8.50 -5.77 20.93
CA ILE A 421 -8.85 -5.64 22.34
C ILE A 421 -7.92 -6.52 23.17
N PRO A 422 -7.31 -5.97 24.23
CA PRO A 422 -6.44 -6.74 25.11
C PRO A 422 -7.12 -8.01 25.66
N GLU A 423 -6.37 -9.11 25.73
CA GLU A 423 -6.91 -10.41 26.17
C GLU A 423 -7.59 -10.39 27.55
N LYS A 424 -7.11 -9.54 28.46
CA LYS A 424 -7.71 -9.31 29.79
C LYS A 424 -9.17 -8.87 29.73
N ASP A 425 -9.57 -8.19 28.65
CA ASP A 425 -10.91 -7.66 28.44
C ASP A 425 -11.78 -8.60 27.59
N LEU A 426 -11.19 -9.69 27.05
CA LEU A 426 -11.88 -10.76 26.32
C LEU A 426 -12.51 -11.81 27.24
N GLY A 427 -12.31 -11.71 28.56
CA GLY A 427 -12.99 -12.52 29.57
C GLY A 427 -12.70 -14.01 29.47
N GLY A 428 -11.53 -14.46 29.94
CA GLY A 428 -11.24 -15.87 30.28
C GLY A 428 -11.29 -16.90 29.14
N LEU A 429 -11.61 -16.50 27.90
CA LEU A 429 -11.75 -17.41 26.75
C LEU A 429 -10.41 -17.91 26.18
N MET A 430 -9.28 -17.40 26.67
CA MET A 430 -7.93 -17.79 26.20
C MET A 430 -7.07 -18.51 27.26
N ASP A 431 -7.52 -18.60 28.51
CA ASP A 431 -6.88 -19.47 29.52
C ASP A 431 -7.53 -20.86 29.46
N GLY A 432 -7.16 -21.58 28.41
CA GLY A 432 -7.45 -23.00 28.28
C GLY A 432 -6.15 -23.75 28.10
N LEU A 433 -5.37 -23.88 29.19
CA LEU A 433 -4.55 -25.05 29.55
C LEU A 433 -3.79 -24.78 30.87
N GLU A 434 -4.10 -25.60 31.87
CA GLU A 434 -3.10 -26.06 32.86
C GLU A 434 -1.95 -26.80 32.17
#